data_AF-A0A518BLQ3-F1
#
_entry.id   AF-A0A518BLQ3-F1
#
_cell.length_a   1.000
_cell.length_b   1.000
_cell.length_c   1.000
_cell.angle_alpha   90.00
_cell.angle_beta   90.00
_cell.angle_gamma   90.00
#
_symmetry.space_group_name_H-M   'P 1'
#
loop_
_entity.id
_entity.type
_entity.pdbx_description
1 polymer ?
#
loop_
_entity_poly.entity_id
_entity_poly.type
_entity_poly.pdbx_seq_one_letter_code
_entity_poly.pdbx_strand_id
1 'polypeptide(L)'
;MSFAGRYRPTGPVQLAESGSLEHWLTERYCLYSADSHGVIYRSEIHHEPWPLQVGEAEVLVNLTTSQIGLQLPDTAPLVHFARRLDVVAWLIDPIA
;
A
#
# COMPACT_ATOMS: atom_id res chain seq x y z
N MET A 1 -5.87 -8.06 -17.06
CA MET A 1 -5.70 -7.01 -16.05
C MET A 1 -4.77 -5.96 -16.64
N SER A 2 -5.22 -4.72 -16.83
CA SER A 2 -4.40 -3.65 -17.42
C SER A 2 -4.37 -2.46 -16.48
N PHE A 3 -3.19 -1.90 -16.29
CA PHE A 3 -2.96 -0.66 -15.57
C PHE A 3 -1.92 0.16 -16.36
N ALA A 4 -2.18 1.43 -16.57
CA ALA A 4 -1.25 2.37 -17.19
C ALA A 4 -1.36 3.73 -16.49
N GLY A 5 -0.23 4.29 -16.08
CA GLY A 5 -0.17 5.58 -15.40
C GLY A 5 1.26 6.04 -15.15
N ARG A 6 1.39 7.26 -14.65
CA ARG A 6 2.66 7.88 -14.22
C ARG A 6 2.47 8.53 -12.86
N TYR A 7 3.53 8.57 -12.07
CA TYR A 7 3.50 9.18 -10.74
C TYR A 7 4.84 9.82 -10.42
N ARG A 8 4.84 10.76 -9.47
CA ARG A 8 6.07 11.38 -8.95
C ARG A 8 5.85 11.94 -7.54
N PRO A 9 6.89 12.03 -6.70
CA PRO A 9 6.84 12.85 -5.50
C PRO A 9 6.77 14.34 -5.86
N THR A 10 6.14 15.12 -5.00
CA THR A 10 5.94 16.58 -5.14
C THR A 10 6.44 17.37 -3.94
N GLY A 11 6.74 16.70 -2.81
CA GLY A 11 7.15 17.33 -1.56
C GLY A 11 8.38 16.68 -0.90
N PRO A 12 8.82 17.23 0.25
CA PRO A 12 9.91 16.66 1.02
C PRO A 12 9.50 15.35 1.70
N VAL A 13 10.50 14.60 2.17
CA VAL A 13 10.29 13.41 3.01
C VAL A 13 9.81 13.84 4.40
N GLN A 14 8.74 13.22 4.87
CA GLN A 14 8.10 13.46 6.16
C GLN A 14 7.66 12.13 6.78
N LEU A 15 7.78 12.03 8.10
CA LEU A 15 7.21 10.91 8.85
C LEU A 15 5.74 11.20 9.13
N ALA A 16 4.91 10.17 9.07
CA ALA A 16 3.50 10.29 9.40
C ALA A 16 3.31 10.58 10.89
N GLU A 17 2.45 11.54 11.21
CA GLU A 17 2.09 11.84 12.61
C GLU A 17 1.19 10.74 13.17
N SER A 18 1.41 10.34 14.42
CA SER A 18 0.54 9.34 15.08
C SER A 18 -0.92 9.80 15.09
N GLY A 19 -1.81 8.94 14.60
CA GLY A 19 -3.24 9.23 14.45
C GLY A 19 -3.63 9.94 13.15
N SER A 20 -2.67 10.29 12.30
CA SER A 20 -2.95 10.73 10.92
C SER A 20 -3.45 9.59 10.03
N LEU A 21 -4.05 9.95 8.90
CA LEU A 21 -4.47 8.96 7.90
C LEU A 21 -3.25 8.23 7.32
N GLU A 22 -2.17 8.96 7.04
CA GLU A 22 -0.89 8.42 6.57
C GLU A 22 -0.38 7.33 7.51
N HIS A 23 -0.35 7.63 8.81
CA HIS A 23 0.09 6.68 9.82
C HIS A 23 -0.80 5.45 9.84
N TRP A 24 -2.13 5.61 9.74
CA TRP A 24 -3.06 4.48 9.68
C TRP A 24 -2.88 3.61 8.42
N LEU A 25 -2.54 4.23 7.28
CA LEU A 25 -2.30 3.55 6.01
C LEU A 25 -0.98 2.78 6.00
N THR A 26 0.06 3.29 6.66
CA THR A 26 1.44 2.79 6.47
C THR A 26 2.04 2.07 7.68
N GLU A 27 1.63 2.37 8.91
CA GLU A 27 2.20 1.76 10.12
C GLU A 27 1.50 0.44 10.46
N ARG A 28 1.59 -0.53 9.54
CA ARG A 28 1.03 -1.88 9.66
C ARG A 28 2.13 -2.92 9.73
N TYR A 29 2.37 -3.43 10.94
CA TYR A 29 3.47 -4.34 11.25
C TYR A 29 3.15 -5.82 10.99
N CYS A 30 2.23 -6.11 10.07
CA CYS A 30 2.00 -7.48 9.60
C CYS A 30 1.54 -7.52 8.13
N LEU A 31 1.83 -8.62 7.45
CA LEU A 31 1.42 -8.92 6.08
C LEU A 31 0.42 -10.08 6.06
N TYR A 32 -0.45 -10.06 5.06
CA TYR A 32 -1.42 -11.11 4.80
C TYR A 32 -1.27 -11.62 3.37
N SER A 33 -1.41 -12.94 3.20
CA SER A 33 -1.47 -13.57 1.88
C SER A 33 -2.46 -14.72 1.91
N ALA A 34 -2.87 -15.19 0.74
CA ALA A 34 -3.72 -16.37 0.59
C ALA A 34 -3.07 -17.34 -0.39
N ASP A 35 -3.13 -18.63 -0.10
CA ASP A 35 -2.74 -19.66 -1.07
C ASP A 35 -3.86 -19.95 -2.08
N SER A 36 -3.62 -20.88 -3.01
CA SER A 36 -4.60 -21.31 -4.00
C SER A 36 -5.81 -22.04 -3.44
N HIS A 37 -5.75 -22.51 -2.19
CA HIS A 37 -6.86 -23.15 -1.47
C HIS A 37 -7.66 -22.14 -0.64
N GLY A 38 -7.25 -20.87 -0.61
CA GLY A 38 -7.89 -19.81 0.14
C GLY A 38 -7.49 -19.78 1.62
N VAL A 39 -6.46 -20.52 2.04
CA VAL A 39 -5.92 -20.44 3.40
C VAL A 39 -5.22 -19.10 3.55
N ILE A 40 -5.64 -18.31 4.53
CA ILE A 40 -5.02 -17.03 4.83
C ILE A 40 -3.81 -17.26 5.72
N TYR A 41 -2.71 -16.62 5.37
CA TYR A 41 -1.47 -16.60 6.15
C TYR A 41 -1.21 -15.19 6.67
N ARG A 42 -0.60 -15.12 7.85
CA ARG A 42 -0.12 -13.90 8.49
C ARG A 42 1.37 -14.00 8.78
N SER A 43 2.07 -12.90 8.61
CA SER A 43 3.45 -12.73 9.09
C SER A 43 3.57 -11.42 9.82
N GLU A 44 4.31 -11.41 10.93
CA GLU A 44 4.82 -10.15 11.47
C GLU A 44 5.87 -9.58 10.52
N ILE A 45 5.93 -8.25 10.47
CA ILE A 45 7.01 -7.51 9.81
C ILE A 45 7.46 -6.36 10.70
N HIS A 46 8.68 -5.91 10.45
CA HIS A 46 9.27 -4.77 11.13
C HIS A 46 9.92 -3.89 10.08
N HIS A 47 9.61 -2.62 10.16
CA HIS A 47 10.18 -1.58 9.33
C HIS A 47 10.28 -0.31 10.17
N GLU A 48 11.20 0.57 9.81
CA GLU A 48 11.22 1.93 10.33
C GLU A 48 9.95 2.68 9.87
N PRO A 49 9.54 3.77 10.54
CA PRO A 49 8.44 4.61 10.06
C PRO A 49 8.65 5.04 8.60
N TRP A 50 7.57 5.04 7.82
CA TRP A 50 7.69 5.27 6.38
C TRP A 50 8.23 6.69 6.06
N PRO A 51 9.28 6.82 5.21
CA PRO A 51 9.79 8.12 4.77
C PRO A 51 8.93 8.67 3.62
N LEU A 52 7.70 9.07 3.94
CA LEU A 52 6.68 9.45 2.97
C LEU A 52 6.96 10.82 2.34
N GLN A 53 6.66 10.95 1.05
CA GLN A 53 6.53 12.21 0.34
C GLN A 53 5.11 12.30 -0.19
N VAL A 54 4.49 13.49 -0.16
CA VAL A 54 3.30 13.74 -0.98
C VAL A 54 3.67 13.50 -2.44
N GLY A 55 2.75 12.92 -3.20
CA GLY A 55 2.92 12.70 -4.63
C GLY A 55 1.68 13.05 -5.42
N GLU A 56 1.81 12.88 -6.73
CA GLU A 56 0.70 12.92 -7.67
C GLU A 56 0.79 11.72 -8.60
N ALA A 57 -0.35 11.31 -9.14
CA ALA A 57 -0.44 10.26 -10.14
C ALA A 57 -1.46 10.63 -11.21
N GLU A 58 -1.12 10.32 -12.46
CA GLU A 58 -2.04 10.33 -13.58
C GLU A 58 -2.26 8.90 -14.03
N VAL A 59 -3.51 8.45 -13.94
CA VAL A 59 -3.93 7.10 -14.27
C VAL A 59 -4.67 7.15 -15.60
N LEU A 60 -4.10 6.52 -16.63
CA LEU A 60 -4.66 6.47 -17.98
C LEU A 60 -5.61 5.27 -18.13
N VAL A 61 -5.25 4.14 -17.52
CA VAL A 61 -6.05 2.90 -17.52
C VAL A 61 -5.94 2.27 -16.15
N ASN A 62 -7.08 1.94 -15.53
CA ASN A 62 -7.11 1.11 -14.34
C ASN A 62 -8.29 0.14 -14.39
N LEU A 63 -8.02 -1.10 -14.83
CA LEU A 63 -9.01 -2.17 -14.89
C LEU A 63 -8.77 -3.24 -13.82
N THR A 64 -7.89 -3.01 -12.85
CA THR A 64 -7.51 -4.03 -11.86
C THR A 64 -8.66 -4.38 -10.92
N THR A 65 -9.52 -3.42 -10.59
CA THR A 65 -10.68 -3.61 -9.70
C THR A 65 -11.92 -4.19 -10.40
N SER A 66 -11.96 -4.13 -11.74
CA SER A 66 -13.12 -4.56 -12.52
C SER A 66 -13.48 -6.04 -12.32
N GLN A 67 -12.47 -6.89 -12.06
CA GLN A 67 -12.65 -8.33 -11.92
C GLN A 67 -13.36 -8.74 -10.64
N ILE A 68 -13.32 -7.88 -9.63
CA ILE A 68 -14.01 -8.07 -8.35
C ILE A 68 -15.26 -7.18 -8.23
N GLY A 69 -15.68 -6.54 -9.33
CA GLY A 69 -16.86 -5.66 -9.36
C GLY A 69 -16.71 -4.35 -8.59
N LEU A 70 -15.49 -4.00 -8.16
CA LEU A 70 -15.24 -2.81 -7.36
C LEU A 70 -15.10 -1.57 -8.25
N GLN A 71 -16.06 -0.65 -8.14
CA GLN A 71 -16.03 0.66 -8.78
C GLN A 71 -15.23 1.63 -7.91
N LEU A 72 -14.23 2.29 -8.50
CA LEU A 72 -13.47 3.33 -7.83
C LEU A 72 -14.24 4.67 -7.87
N PRO A 73 -14.10 5.52 -6.85
CA PRO A 73 -14.69 6.85 -6.87
C PRO A 73 -14.07 7.71 -7.98
N ASP A 74 -14.89 8.56 -8.61
CA ASP A 74 -14.44 9.55 -9.58
C ASP A 74 -13.85 10.79 -8.86
N THR A 75 -12.74 10.57 -8.16
CA THR A 75 -12.01 11.60 -7.41
C THR A 75 -10.52 11.45 -7.64
N ALA A 76 -9.77 12.55 -7.48
CA ALA A 76 -8.31 12.49 -7.53
C ALA A 76 -7.78 11.49 -6.48
N PRO A 77 -6.81 10.63 -6.83
CA PRO A 77 -6.23 9.69 -5.88
C PRO A 77 -5.40 10.42 -4.83
N LEU A 78 -5.46 9.95 -3.59
CA LEU A 78 -4.47 10.28 -2.57
C LEU A 78 -3.18 9.51 -2.86
N VAL A 79 -2.05 10.20 -2.95
CA VAL A 79 -0.77 9.60 -3.33
C VAL A 79 0.32 9.96 -2.33
N HIS A 80 0.91 8.93 -1.73
CA HIS A 80 2.13 9.02 -0.95
C HIS A 80 3.21 8.16 -1.59
N PHE A 81 4.44 8.65 -1.59
CA PHE A 81 5.58 8.02 -2.22
C PHE A 81 6.71 7.79 -1.20
N ALA A 82 7.21 6.58 -1.12
CA ALA A 82 8.48 6.26 -0.48
C ALA A 82 9.39 5.55 -1.49
N ARG A 83 10.62 6.04 -1.67
CA ARG A 83 11.55 5.47 -2.65
C ARG A 83 12.02 4.08 -2.26
N ARG A 84 12.23 3.86 -0.97
CA ARG A 84 12.74 2.63 -0.39
C ARG A 84 12.32 2.58 1.08
N LEU A 85 12.01 1.37 1.53
CA LEU A 85 11.89 1.02 2.94
C LEU A 85 12.49 -0.37 3.12
N ASP A 86 13.38 -0.52 4.10
CA ASP A 86 13.91 -1.83 4.45
C ASP A 86 12.95 -2.50 5.43
N VAL A 87 12.63 -3.77 5.18
CA VAL A 87 11.64 -4.54 5.92
C VAL A 87 12.21 -5.89 6.32
N VAL A 88 12.05 -6.26 7.58
CA VAL A 88 12.29 -7.61 8.07
C VAL A 88 10.95 -8.32 8.14
N ALA A 89 10.87 -9.52 7.54
CA ALA A 89 9.69 -10.37 7.59
C ALA A 89 10.04 -11.71 8.26
N TRP A 90 9.18 -12.16 9.16
CA TRP A 90 9.31 -13.44 9.85
C TRP A 90 8.64 -14.57 9.04
N LEU A 91 8.69 -15.79 9.58
CA LEU A 91 7.96 -16.92 9.00
C LEU A 91 6.44 -16.68 9.07
N ILE A 92 5.73 -17.25 8.10
CA ILE A 92 4.28 -17.11 7.98
C ILE A 92 3.56 -18.22 8.74
N ASP A 93 2.45 -17.87 9.38
CA ASP A 93 1.54 -18.80 10.06
C ASP A 93 0.14 -18.73 9.44
N PRO A 94 -0.57 -19.86 9.27
CA PRO A 94 -1.97 -19.84 8.85
C PRO A 94 -2.84 -19.17 9.93
N ILE A 95 -3.79 -18.36 9.51
CA ILE A 95 -4.83 -17.82 10.38
C ILE A 95 -5.93 -18.87 10.51
N ALA A 96 -6.25 -19.22 11.76
CA ALA A 96 -7.34 -20.14 12.09
C ALA A 96 -8.73 -19.51 11.89
#